data_AF-A0A1G5QZ96-F1
#
_entry.id   AF-A0A1G5QZ96-F1
#
_cell.length_a   1.000
_cell.length_b   1.000
_cell.length_c   1.000
_cell.angle_alpha   90.00
_cell.angle_beta   90.00
_cell.angle_gamma   90.00
#
_symmetry.space_group_name_H-M   'P 1'
#
loop_
_entity.id
_entity.type
_entity.pdbx_description
1 polymer ?
#
loop_
_entity_poly.entity_id
_entity_poly.type
_entity_poly.pdbx_seq_one_letter_code
_entity_poly.pdbx_strand_id
1 'polypeptide(L)'
;MESEIIIGLAMLGIGAAAIAFARTPPEFRYKHSAPVDDSAAYAEQYTFRERVKLIAVALGIFVPLVLATELWVFPALREFADTSYCYEWLGVNGTTLLMYGLFVGLPLASALVMGVPVALYGARIIRDKQIPPRGQKVFKRTRIRRGTVASAAGWAHQLPLVFFIGLAAWGEVQAGKLLADVDLTKADPSACAPSHRLEPTVLEPRGGSKTAAQAQRYVLKQ
;
A
#
# COMPACT_ATOMS: atom_id res chain seq x y z
N MET A 1 23.45 9.88 -5.41
CA MET A 1 24.28 8.85 -6.07
C MET A 1 24.02 7.43 -5.52
N GLU A 2 23.56 7.26 -4.28
CA GLU A 2 23.38 5.93 -3.68
C GLU A 2 22.10 5.19 -4.11
N SER A 3 21.02 5.89 -4.48
CA SER A 3 19.75 5.28 -4.87
C SER A 3 19.77 4.58 -6.24
N GLU A 4 20.63 5.01 -7.16
CA GLU A 4 20.74 4.39 -8.50
C GLU A 4 21.44 3.02 -8.45
N ILE A 5 22.37 2.85 -7.52
CA ILE A 5 23.08 1.60 -7.30
C ILE A 5 22.13 0.51 -6.78
N ILE A 6 21.21 0.89 -5.88
CA ILE A 6 20.23 -0.05 -5.29
C ILE A 6 19.22 -0.52 -6.34
N ILE A 7 18.73 0.39 -7.20
CA ILE A 7 17.80 0.04 -8.29
C ILE A 7 18.50 -0.82 -9.35
N GLY A 8 19.77 -0.50 -9.68
CA GLY A 8 20.57 -1.29 -10.62
C GLY A 8 20.82 -2.73 -10.15
N LEU A 9 21.10 -2.93 -8.86
CA LEU A 9 21.30 -4.26 -8.26
C LEU A 9 20.01 -5.08 -8.22
N ALA A 10 18.87 -4.45 -7.91
CA ALA A 10 17.58 -5.14 -7.90
C ALA A 10 17.17 -5.62 -9.32
N MET A 11 17.41 -4.82 -10.35
CA MET A 11 17.11 -5.18 -11.74
C MET A 11 18.02 -6.30 -12.27
N LEU A 12 19.30 -6.32 -11.88
CA LEU A 12 20.25 -7.39 -12.22
C LEU A 12 19.82 -8.76 -11.67
N GLY A 13 19.30 -8.80 -10.44
CA GLY A 13 18.81 -10.04 -9.82
C GLY A 13 17.59 -10.64 -10.54
N ILE A 14 16.63 -9.79 -10.94
CA ILE A 14 15.43 -10.22 -11.68
C ILE A 14 15.79 -10.71 -13.08
N GLY A 15 16.70 -10.00 -13.78
CA GLY A 15 17.18 -10.40 -15.10
C GLY A 15 17.88 -11.75 -15.11
N ALA A 16 18.75 -12.01 -14.13
CA ALA A 16 19.45 -13.28 -14.00
C ALA A 16 18.49 -14.46 -13.77
N ALA A 17 17.45 -14.27 -12.94
CA ALA A 17 16.43 -15.29 -12.68
C ALA A 17 15.58 -15.60 -13.92
N ALA A 18 15.18 -14.58 -14.69
CA ALA A 18 14.43 -14.76 -15.94
C ALA A 18 15.25 -15.49 -17.01
N ILE A 19 16.53 -15.14 -17.16
CA ILE A 19 17.45 -15.81 -18.10
C ILE A 19 17.69 -17.27 -17.70
N ALA A 20 17.90 -17.54 -16.40
CA ALA A 20 18.05 -18.91 -15.90
C ALA A 20 16.81 -19.78 -16.18
N PHE A 21 15.61 -19.20 -16.03
CA PHE A 21 14.33 -19.86 -16.32
C PHE A 21 14.10 -20.09 -17.82
N ALA A 22 14.49 -19.13 -18.67
CA ALA A 22 14.37 -19.25 -20.12
C ALA A 22 15.37 -20.26 -20.71
N ARG A 23 16.57 -20.37 -20.13
CA ARG A 23 17.61 -21.33 -20.55
C ARG A 23 17.39 -22.75 -20.03
N THR A 24 16.43 -23.00 -19.14
CA THR A 24 16.15 -24.36 -18.67
C THR A 24 15.42 -25.14 -19.78
N PRO A 25 15.99 -26.26 -20.28
CA PRO A 25 15.40 -26.99 -21.40
C PRO A 25 13.99 -27.54 -21.07
N PRO A 26 13.03 -27.50 -22.01
CA PRO A 26 11.66 -27.92 -21.79
C PRO A 26 11.54 -29.42 -21.44
N GLU A 27 12.48 -30.26 -21.85
CA GLU A 27 12.55 -31.69 -21.50
C GLU A 27 12.79 -31.95 -20.00
N PHE A 28 13.42 -31.01 -19.26
CA PHE A 28 13.51 -31.06 -17.80
C PHE A 28 12.28 -30.44 -17.10
N ARG A 29 11.38 -29.81 -17.87
CA ARG A 29 10.23 -29.08 -17.35
C ARG A 29 9.04 -30.01 -17.04
N TYR A 30 8.93 -31.16 -17.71
CA TYR A 30 7.88 -32.15 -17.46
C TYR A 30 8.35 -33.58 -17.70
N LYS A 31 8.81 -34.26 -16.64
CA LYS A 31 8.82 -35.73 -16.62
C LYS A 31 7.36 -36.20 -16.66
N HIS A 32 6.90 -36.73 -17.80
CA HIS A 32 5.67 -37.49 -17.87
C HIS A 32 5.88 -38.82 -17.14
N SER A 33 5.46 -38.85 -15.87
CA SER A 33 5.38 -40.09 -15.10
C SER A 33 4.14 -40.88 -15.54
N ALA A 34 4.30 -42.19 -15.73
CA ALA A 34 3.24 -43.16 -15.99
C ALA A 34 2.09 -43.04 -14.96
N PRO A 35 0.87 -43.54 -15.25
CA PRO A 35 -0.29 -43.38 -14.38
C PRO A 35 -0.14 -44.24 -13.13
N VAL A 36 0.50 -43.68 -12.11
CA VAL A 36 0.46 -44.15 -10.72
C VAL A 36 -0.81 -43.59 -10.09
N ASP A 37 -1.49 -44.33 -9.23
CA ASP A 37 -2.57 -43.80 -8.38
C ASP A 37 -1.98 -42.82 -7.36
N ASP A 38 -1.76 -41.59 -7.82
CA ASP A 38 -0.91 -40.58 -7.22
C ASP A 38 -1.74 -39.49 -6.52
N SER A 39 -2.93 -39.84 -5.99
CA SER A 39 -3.86 -38.89 -5.37
C SER A 39 -3.21 -38.07 -4.25
N ALA A 40 -2.23 -38.63 -3.53
CA ALA A 40 -1.43 -37.94 -2.51
C ALA A 40 -0.32 -37.01 -3.07
N ALA A 41 0.01 -37.09 -4.36
CA ALA A 41 1.02 -36.25 -5.01
C ALA A 41 0.46 -34.91 -5.51
N TYR A 42 -0.86 -34.77 -5.58
CA TYR A 42 -1.55 -33.58 -6.10
C TYR A 42 -2.39 -32.89 -5.01
N ALA A 43 -2.51 -31.57 -5.12
CA ALA A 43 -3.38 -30.79 -4.25
C ALA A 43 -4.87 -30.96 -4.61
N GLU A 44 -5.73 -30.82 -3.60
CA GLU A 44 -7.19 -30.88 -3.77
C GLU A 44 -7.66 -29.78 -4.72
N GLN A 45 -8.59 -30.09 -5.63
CA GLN A 45 -9.11 -29.12 -6.59
C GLN A 45 -10.45 -28.55 -6.14
N TYR A 46 -10.67 -27.27 -6.45
CA TYR A 46 -12.00 -26.68 -6.34
C TYR A 46 -12.96 -27.35 -7.33
N THR A 47 -14.15 -27.69 -6.83
CA THR A 47 -15.31 -28.08 -7.63
C THR A 47 -15.81 -26.88 -8.45
N PHE A 48 -16.57 -27.14 -9.52
CA PHE A 48 -17.14 -26.07 -10.35
C PHE A 48 -18.00 -25.08 -9.55
N ARG A 49 -18.84 -25.59 -8.63
CA ARG A 49 -19.70 -24.76 -7.78
C ARG A 49 -18.90 -23.85 -6.85
N GLU A 50 -17.82 -24.35 -6.25
CA GLU A 50 -16.91 -23.54 -5.43
C GLU A 50 -16.24 -22.43 -6.26
N ARG A 51 -15.79 -22.75 -7.49
CA ARG A 51 -15.17 -21.75 -8.38
C ARG A 51 -16.15 -20.63 -8.74
N VAL A 52 -17.39 -20.97 -9.11
CA VAL A 52 -18.43 -19.99 -9.42
C VAL A 52 -18.74 -19.13 -8.20
N LYS A 53 -18.84 -19.73 -7.01
CA LYS A 53 -19.04 -18.98 -5.76
C LYS A 53 -17.91 -18.00 -5.49
N LEU A 54 -16.65 -18.42 -5.67
CA LEU A 54 -15.48 -17.55 -5.48
C LEU A 54 -15.48 -16.37 -6.46
N ILE A 55 -15.78 -16.63 -7.74
CA ILE A 55 -15.89 -15.58 -8.76
C ILE A 55 -17.03 -14.61 -8.42
N ALA A 56 -18.19 -15.13 -8.04
CA ALA A 56 -19.34 -14.29 -7.67
C ALA A 56 -19.04 -13.40 -6.46
N VAL A 57 -18.37 -13.93 -5.43
CA VAL A 57 -17.94 -13.13 -4.27
C VAL A 57 -16.90 -12.09 -4.67
N ALA A 58 -15.91 -12.47 -5.49
CA ALA A 58 -14.89 -11.53 -5.97
C ALA A 58 -15.54 -10.37 -6.76
N LEU A 59 -16.45 -10.67 -7.70
CA LEU A 59 -17.19 -9.65 -8.44
C LEU A 59 -18.06 -8.78 -7.51
N GLY A 60 -18.75 -9.40 -6.55
CA GLY A 60 -19.58 -8.68 -5.58
C GLY A 60 -18.81 -7.69 -4.70
N ILE A 61 -17.48 -7.85 -4.56
CA ILE A 61 -16.61 -6.92 -3.83
C ILE A 61 -15.93 -5.93 -4.79
N PHE A 62 -15.33 -6.44 -5.87
CA PHE A 62 -14.52 -5.60 -6.77
C PHE A 62 -15.36 -4.63 -7.60
N VAL A 63 -16.53 -5.03 -8.10
CA VAL A 63 -17.38 -4.15 -8.91
C VAL A 63 -17.81 -2.90 -8.13
N PRO A 64 -18.44 -3.01 -6.93
CA PRO A 64 -18.83 -1.81 -6.19
C PRO A 64 -17.61 -1.00 -5.73
N LEU A 65 -16.48 -1.64 -5.40
CA LEU A 65 -15.25 -0.93 -5.06
C LEU A 65 -14.77 -0.05 -6.24
N VAL A 66 -14.68 -0.61 -7.44
CA VAL A 66 -14.26 0.12 -8.65
C VAL A 66 -15.24 1.25 -8.96
N LEU A 67 -16.54 0.97 -8.94
CA LEU A 67 -17.56 2.02 -9.13
C LEU A 67 -17.42 3.12 -8.09
N ALA A 68 -17.16 2.75 -6.83
CA ALA A 68 -17.00 3.73 -5.79
C ALA A 68 -15.75 4.60 -5.95
N THR A 69 -14.66 3.99 -6.41
CA THR A 69 -13.44 4.72 -6.71
C THR A 69 -13.64 5.71 -7.86
N GLU A 70 -14.26 5.27 -8.95
CA GLU A 70 -14.47 6.11 -10.14
C GLU A 70 -15.51 7.22 -9.92
N LEU A 71 -16.60 6.94 -9.20
CA LEU A 71 -17.72 7.88 -9.05
C LEU A 71 -17.56 8.86 -7.89
N TRP A 72 -16.82 8.48 -6.83
CA TRP A 72 -16.67 9.33 -5.65
C TRP A 72 -15.22 9.66 -5.35
N VAL A 73 -14.33 8.65 -5.28
CA VAL A 73 -12.96 8.87 -4.80
C VAL A 73 -12.14 9.72 -5.77
N PHE A 74 -12.08 9.35 -7.05
CA PHE A 74 -11.28 10.10 -8.02
C PHE A 74 -11.81 11.50 -8.31
N PRO A 75 -13.13 11.74 -8.44
CA PRO A 75 -13.65 13.10 -8.56
C PRO A 75 -13.31 13.97 -7.34
N ALA A 76 -13.55 13.47 -6.13
CA ALA A 76 -13.22 14.20 -4.90
C ALA A 76 -11.71 14.44 -4.77
N LEU A 77 -10.88 13.47 -5.16
CA LEU A 77 -9.43 13.61 -5.15
C LEU A 77 -8.94 14.66 -6.15
N ARG A 78 -9.56 14.78 -7.33
CA ARG A 78 -9.22 15.82 -8.32
C ARG A 78 -9.57 17.21 -7.80
N GLU A 79 -10.79 17.37 -7.29
CA GLU A 79 -11.22 18.63 -6.70
C GLU A 79 -10.32 19.04 -5.52
N PHE A 80 -10.01 18.08 -4.64
CA PHE A 80 -9.06 18.30 -3.55
C PHE A 80 -7.66 18.62 -4.05
N ALA A 81 -7.16 17.96 -5.10
CA ALA A 81 -5.83 18.23 -5.63
C ALA A 81 -5.72 19.66 -6.19
N ASP A 82 -6.73 20.10 -6.94
CA ASP A 82 -6.80 21.44 -7.55
C ASP A 82 -6.85 22.57 -6.49
N THR A 83 -7.40 22.28 -5.31
CA THR A 83 -7.58 23.25 -4.22
C THR A 83 -6.84 22.86 -2.94
N SER A 84 -5.85 21.97 -3.04
CA SER A 84 -5.17 21.34 -1.88
C SER A 84 -4.50 22.36 -0.97
N TYR A 85 -3.98 23.45 -1.53
CA TYR A 85 -3.35 24.55 -0.78
C TYR A 85 -4.35 25.36 0.06
N CYS A 86 -5.65 25.27 -0.20
CA CYS A 86 -6.70 25.97 0.54
C CYS A 86 -7.17 25.23 1.81
N TYR A 87 -6.77 23.97 1.98
CA TYR A 87 -7.19 23.14 3.12
C TYR A 87 -6.08 23.02 4.15
N GLU A 88 -6.49 22.97 5.41
CA GLU A 88 -5.62 22.65 6.53
C GLU A 88 -6.30 21.58 7.39
N TRP A 89 -5.59 20.48 7.64
CA TRP A 89 -6.08 19.36 8.43
C TRP A 89 -5.13 19.11 9.60
N LEU A 90 -5.62 19.31 10.84
CA LEU A 90 -4.83 19.12 12.06
C LEU A 90 -3.50 19.92 12.08
N GLY A 91 -3.50 21.13 11.54
CA GLY A 91 -2.28 21.95 11.45
C GLY A 91 -1.38 21.62 10.25
N VAL A 92 -1.79 20.69 9.38
CA VAL A 92 -1.03 20.27 8.20
C VAL A 92 -1.70 20.82 6.94
N ASN A 93 -0.92 21.52 6.11
CA ASN A 93 -1.38 22.01 4.82
C ASN A 93 -1.84 20.86 3.91
N GLY A 94 -2.93 21.07 3.17
CA GLY A 94 -3.51 20.04 2.30
C GLY A 94 -2.60 19.59 1.16
N THR A 95 -1.73 20.47 0.64
CA THR A 95 -0.69 20.10 -0.34
C THR A 95 0.30 19.11 0.26
N THR A 96 0.73 19.34 1.51
CA THR A 96 1.57 18.40 2.25
C THR A 96 0.86 17.05 2.42
N LEU A 97 -0.41 17.09 2.82
CA LEU A 97 -1.22 15.88 2.98
C LEU A 97 -1.36 15.11 1.65
N LEU A 98 -1.58 15.80 0.54
CA LEU A 98 -1.69 15.21 -0.80
C LEU A 98 -0.38 14.53 -1.21
N MET A 99 0.75 15.21 -1.05
CA MET A 99 2.07 14.67 -1.43
C MET A 99 2.43 13.45 -0.60
N TYR A 100 2.32 13.53 0.73
CA TYR A 100 2.57 12.37 1.59
C TYR A 100 1.53 11.26 1.40
N GLY A 101 0.27 11.60 1.13
CA GLY A 101 -0.76 10.63 0.77
C GLY A 101 -0.41 9.84 -0.49
N LEU A 102 0.09 10.51 -1.53
CA LEU A 102 0.48 9.89 -2.79
C LEU A 102 1.77 9.07 -2.67
N PHE A 103 2.81 9.61 -2.05
CA PHE A 103 4.14 8.99 -2.02
C PHE A 103 4.33 8.00 -0.87
N VAL A 104 3.59 8.14 0.23
CA VAL A 104 3.71 7.27 1.41
C VAL A 104 2.41 6.51 1.66
N GLY A 105 1.29 7.22 1.70
CA GLY A 105 -0.02 6.65 1.98
C GLY A 105 -0.41 5.56 0.98
N LEU A 106 -0.32 5.83 -0.33
CA LEU A 106 -0.71 4.89 -1.37
C LEU A 106 0.17 3.63 -1.42
N PRO A 107 1.52 3.71 -1.34
CA PRO A 107 2.35 2.51 -1.19
C PRO A 107 2.04 1.71 0.08
N LEU A 108 1.83 2.35 1.24
CA LEU A 108 1.46 1.63 2.47
C LEU A 108 0.08 0.97 2.37
N ALA A 109 -0.91 1.67 1.81
CA ALA A 109 -2.22 1.07 1.53
C ALA A 109 -2.08 -0.15 0.61
N SER A 110 -1.23 -0.06 -0.42
CA SER A 110 -0.91 -1.19 -1.30
C SER A 110 -0.21 -2.33 -0.57
N ALA A 111 0.70 -2.02 0.37
CA ALA A 111 1.33 -3.01 1.24
C ALA A 111 0.29 -3.77 2.08
N LEU A 112 -0.71 -3.06 2.62
CA LEU A 112 -1.77 -3.67 3.43
C LEU A 112 -2.72 -4.53 2.60
N VAL A 113 -3.21 -4.01 1.47
CA VAL A 113 -4.24 -4.69 0.66
C VAL A 113 -3.64 -5.85 -0.14
N MET A 114 -2.44 -5.68 -0.70
CA MET A 114 -1.81 -6.67 -1.58
C MET A 114 -0.64 -7.38 -0.89
N GLY A 115 0.25 -6.64 -0.26
CA GLY A 115 1.48 -7.18 0.33
C GLY A 115 1.22 -8.16 1.48
N VAL A 116 0.42 -7.76 2.47
CA VAL A 116 0.17 -8.58 3.68
C VAL A 116 -0.50 -9.91 3.35
N PRO A 117 -1.61 -10.00 2.57
CA PRO A 117 -2.21 -11.30 2.25
C PRO A 117 -1.24 -12.24 1.51
N VAL A 118 -0.44 -11.70 0.58
CA VAL A 118 0.56 -12.47 -0.17
C VAL A 118 1.70 -12.94 0.74
N ALA A 119 2.17 -12.07 1.64
CA ALA A 119 3.18 -12.41 2.64
C ALA A 119 2.69 -13.49 3.62
N LEU A 120 1.45 -13.40 4.11
CA LEU A 120 0.85 -14.41 4.97
C LEU A 120 0.73 -15.77 4.27
N TYR A 121 0.36 -15.77 2.99
CA TYR A 121 0.38 -16.98 2.16
C TYR A 121 1.81 -17.55 2.03
N GLY A 122 2.81 -16.71 1.78
CA GLY A 122 4.22 -17.09 1.76
C GLY A 122 4.71 -17.68 3.09
N ALA A 123 4.28 -17.10 4.22
CA ALA A 123 4.62 -17.61 5.55
C ALA A 123 4.05 -19.01 5.78
N ARG A 124 2.83 -19.31 5.30
CA ARG A 124 2.25 -20.66 5.34
C ARG A 124 3.06 -21.64 4.48
N ILE A 125 3.54 -21.23 3.31
CA ILE A 125 4.43 -22.05 2.47
C ILE A 125 5.70 -22.41 3.23
N ILE A 126 6.35 -21.43 3.87
CA ILE A 126 7.60 -21.63 4.62
C ILE A 126 7.36 -22.60 5.79
N ARG A 127 6.28 -22.37 6.56
CA ARG A 127 5.89 -23.21 7.69
C ARG A 127 5.61 -24.66 7.26
N ASP A 128 4.84 -24.84 6.19
CA ASP A 128 4.41 -26.16 5.73
C ASP A 128 5.48 -26.86 4.87
N LYS A 129 6.53 -26.13 4.45
CA LYS A 129 7.61 -26.56 3.55
C LYS A 129 7.10 -27.17 2.23
N GLN A 130 5.95 -26.69 1.75
CA GLN A 130 5.34 -27.17 0.52
C GLN A 130 4.53 -26.09 -0.22
N ILE A 131 4.40 -26.26 -1.54
CA ILE A 131 3.52 -25.47 -2.40
C ILE A 131 2.60 -26.42 -3.16
N PRO A 132 1.27 -26.21 -3.10
CA PRO A 132 0.54 -25.26 -2.25
C PRO A 132 0.64 -25.58 -0.73
N PRO A 133 0.33 -24.64 0.17
CA PRO A 133 0.18 -24.91 1.61
C PRO A 133 -0.75 -26.07 1.92
N ARG A 134 -0.60 -26.70 3.09
CA ARG A 134 -1.41 -27.87 3.47
C ARG A 134 -2.88 -27.47 3.60
N GLY A 135 -3.77 -28.34 3.11
CA GLY A 135 -5.23 -28.14 3.17
C GLY A 135 -5.77 -27.07 2.21
N GLN A 136 -4.93 -26.53 1.31
CA GLN A 136 -5.37 -25.54 0.35
C GLN A 136 -5.82 -26.16 -0.96
N LYS A 137 -7.03 -25.78 -1.40
CA LYS A 137 -7.56 -26.15 -2.70
C LYS A 137 -6.99 -25.28 -3.82
N VAL A 138 -6.82 -25.88 -5.00
CA VAL A 138 -6.28 -25.23 -6.21
C VAL A 138 -7.26 -25.28 -7.37
N PHE A 139 -7.11 -24.37 -8.34
CA PHE A 139 -7.98 -24.30 -9.53
C PHE A 139 -7.62 -25.30 -10.62
N LYS A 140 -6.37 -25.78 -10.64
CA LYS A 140 -5.84 -26.72 -11.64
C LYS A 140 -5.14 -27.85 -10.91
N ARG A 141 -4.99 -29.01 -11.57
CA ARG A 141 -4.22 -30.13 -11.03
C ARG A 141 -2.77 -29.68 -10.79
N THR A 142 -2.42 -29.42 -9.53
CA THR A 142 -1.10 -28.92 -9.12
C THR A 142 -0.38 -29.99 -8.31
N ARG A 143 0.79 -30.42 -8.78
CA ARG A 143 1.65 -31.34 -8.03
C ARG A 143 2.26 -30.62 -6.83
N ILE A 144 2.25 -31.26 -5.67
CA ILE A 144 2.83 -30.70 -4.45
C ILE A 144 4.36 -30.66 -4.61
N ARG A 145 4.95 -29.46 -4.50
CA ARG A 145 6.40 -29.26 -4.50
C ARG A 145 6.88 -29.06 -3.06
N ARG A 146 8.02 -29.65 -2.70
CA ARG A 146 8.59 -29.61 -1.34
C ARG A 146 10.08 -29.21 -1.38
N GLY A 147 10.64 -28.93 -0.21
CA GLY A 147 12.07 -28.66 -0.05
C GLY A 147 12.45 -27.22 -0.43
N THR A 148 13.66 -27.06 -0.97
CA THR A 148 14.25 -25.73 -1.26
C THR A 148 13.41 -24.90 -2.22
N VAL A 149 12.79 -25.52 -3.21
CA VAL A 149 11.89 -24.85 -4.17
C VAL A 149 10.68 -24.24 -3.46
N ALA A 150 10.10 -24.96 -2.50
CA ALA A 150 8.96 -24.44 -1.72
C ALA A 150 9.41 -23.28 -0.82
N SER A 151 10.56 -23.42 -0.14
CA SER A 151 11.12 -22.35 0.69
C SER A 151 11.44 -21.08 -0.12
N ALA A 152 12.10 -21.22 -1.27
CA ALA A 152 12.45 -20.10 -2.14
C ALA A 152 11.21 -19.35 -2.62
N ALA A 153 10.18 -20.07 -3.05
CA ALA A 153 8.93 -19.45 -3.44
C ALA A 153 8.19 -18.83 -2.24
N GLY A 154 8.21 -19.43 -1.04
CA GLY A 154 7.67 -18.82 0.17
C GLY A 154 8.31 -17.48 0.53
N TRP A 155 9.65 -17.38 0.39
CA TRP A 155 10.39 -16.12 0.54
C TRP A 155 10.08 -15.11 -0.58
N ALA A 156 9.94 -15.57 -1.82
CA ALA A 156 9.56 -14.71 -2.94
C ALA A 156 8.21 -14.01 -2.70
N HIS A 157 7.28 -14.65 -1.99
CA HIS A 157 6.00 -14.03 -1.62
C HIS A 157 6.12 -12.93 -0.55
N GLN A 158 7.27 -12.79 0.13
CA GLN A 158 7.51 -11.65 1.03
C GLN A 158 7.95 -10.39 0.28
N LEU A 159 8.47 -10.55 -0.94
CA LEU A 159 9.04 -9.44 -1.73
C LEU A 159 8.04 -8.31 -1.99
N PRO A 160 6.77 -8.55 -2.35
CA PRO A 160 5.81 -7.45 -2.56
C PRO A 160 5.62 -6.58 -1.32
N LEU A 161 5.54 -7.19 -0.12
CA LEU A 161 5.38 -6.44 1.13
C LEU A 161 6.61 -5.56 1.39
N VAL A 162 7.81 -6.16 1.30
CA VAL A 162 9.08 -5.43 1.47
C VAL A 162 9.22 -4.32 0.43
N PHE A 163 8.85 -4.58 -0.81
CA PHE A 163 8.88 -3.62 -1.90
C PHE A 163 8.01 -2.40 -1.62
N PHE A 164 6.75 -2.59 -1.23
CA PHE A 164 5.86 -1.46 -0.95
C PHE A 164 6.27 -0.65 0.29
N ILE A 165 6.80 -1.30 1.33
CA ILE A 165 7.38 -0.61 2.50
C ILE A 165 8.60 0.21 2.08
N GLY A 166 9.49 -0.38 1.28
CA GLY A 166 10.65 0.33 0.74
C GLY A 166 10.26 1.51 -0.14
N LEU A 167 9.22 1.35 -0.96
CA LEU A 167 8.68 2.43 -1.79
C LEU A 167 8.09 3.56 -0.95
N ALA A 168 7.39 3.24 0.15
CA ALA A 168 6.87 4.25 1.07
C ALA A 168 8.00 5.04 1.76
N ALA A 169 9.04 4.34 2.25
CA ALA A 169 10.20 4.99 2.88
C ALA A 169 10.97 5.88 1.89
N TRP A 170 11.12 5.44 0.65
CA TRP A 170 11.68 6.28 -0.41
C TRP A 170 10.77 7.46 -0.76
N GLY A 171 9.46 7.24 -0.78
CA GLY A 171 8.44 8.25 -1.05
C GLY A 171 8.43 9.40 -0.05
N GLU A 172 8.70 9.13 1.23
CA GLU A 172 8.85 10.17 2.26
C GLU A 172 9.94 11.18 1.91
N VAL A 173 11.10 10.70 1.47
CA VAL A 173 12.22 11.56 1.04
C VAL A 173 11.84 12.38 -0.20
N GLN A 174 11.10 11.80 -1.14
CA GLN A 174 10.68 12.51 -2.34
C GLN A 174 9.58 13.54 -2.09
N ALA A 175 8.61 13.22 -1.23
CA ALA A 175 7.60 14.18 -0.81
C ALA A 175 8.23 15.41 -0.15
N GLY A 176 9.20 15.20 0.76
CA GLY A 176 9.91 16.29 1.42
C GLY A 176 10.65 17.23 0.45
N LYS A 177 11.33 16.67 -0.56
CA LYS A 177 12.03 17.48 -1.58
C LYS A 177 11.06 18.28 -2.44
N LEU A 178 10.00 17.64 -2.93
CA LEU A 178 8.99 18.32 -3.74
C LEU A 178 8.32 19.45 -2.96
N LEU A 179 8.01 19.24 -1.68
CA LEU A 179 7.42 20.27 -0.83
C LEU A 179 8.39 21.41 -0.51
N ALA A 180 9.69 21.17 -0.43
CA ALA A 180 10.69 22.22 -0.23
C ALA A 180 10.75 23.19 -1.43
N ASP A 181 10.44 22.70 -2.64
CA ASP A 181 10.42 23.50 -3.86
C ASP A 181 9.06 24.19 -4.11
N VAL A 182 8.02 23.85 -3.34
CA VAL A 182 6.69 24.44 -3.48
C VAL A 182 6.64 25.81 -2.79
N ASP A 183 6.55 26.85 -3.62
CA ASP A 183 6.35 28.22 -3.17
C ASP A 183 4.86 28.53 -3.00
N LEU A 184 4.34 28.29 -1.79
CA LEU A 184 2.94 28.55 -1.45
C LEU A 184 2.56 30.04 -1.53
N THR A 185 3.54 30.95 -1.57
CA THR A 185 3.25 32.40 -1.69
C THR A 185 2.79 32.79 -3.08
N LYS A 186 3.02 31.93 -4.08
CA LYS A 186 2.55 32.11 -5.46
C LYS A 186 1.16 31.54 -5.71
N ALA A 187 0.58 30.84 -4.72
CA ALA A 187 -0.79 30.36 -4.84
C ALA A 187 -1.74 31.56 -4.85
N ASP A 188 -2.68 31.59 -5.80
CA ASP A 188 -3.69 32.64 -5.89
C ASP A 188 -4.67 32.51 -4.71
N PRO A 189 -4.64 33.42 -3.72
CA PRO A 189 -5.51 33.32 -2.55
C PRO A 189 -6.99 33.52 -2.92
N SER A 190 -7.26 34.15 -4.06
CA SER A 190 -8.63 34.38 -4.54
C SER A 190 -9.29 33.12 -5.09
N ALA A 191 -8.50 32.09 -5.42
CA ALA A 191 -9.00 30.77 -5.82
C ALA A 191 -9.55 29.96 -4.62
N CYS A 192 -9.19 30.32 -3.39
CA CYS A 192 -9.77 29.72 -2.20
C CYS A 192 -11.13 30.35 -1.89
N ALA A 193 -12.22 29.62 -2.19
CA ALA A 193 -13.56 30.04 -1.79
C ALA A 193 -13.66 30.22 -0.25
N PRO A 194 -14.48 31.16 0.26
CA PRO A 194 -14.59 31.44 1.70
C PRO A 194 -15.22 30.32 2.55
N SER A 195 -15.60 29.19 1.96
CA SER A 195 -16.41 28.16 2.63
C SER A 195 -15.68 27.24 3.61
N HIS A 196 -14.35 27.32 3.74
CA HIS A 196 -13.59 26.40 4.60
C HIS A 196 -12.56 27.06 5.52
N ARG A 197 -12.66 28.38 5.74
CA ARG A 197 -12.01 28.96 6.92
C ARG A 197 -12.76 28.37 8.12
N LEU A 198 -12.24 27.27 8.68
CA LEU A 198 -12.59 26.84 10.03
C LEU A 198 -12.30 28.06 10.87
N GLU A 199 -13.35 28.84 11.15
CA GLU A 199 -13.28 29.95 12.08
C GLU A 199 -12.66 29.32 13.32
N PRO A 200 -11.44 29.73 13.74
CA PRO A 200 -10.93 29.27 15.01
C PRO A 200 -12.09 29.55 15.95
N THR A 201 -12.57 28.50 16.63
CA THR A 201 -13.58 28.69 17.66
C THR A 201 -12.91 29.60 18.66
N VAL A 202 -13.08 30.91 18.48
CA VAL A 202 -12.78 31.92 19.45
C VAL A 202 -13.73 31.49 20.54
N LEU A 203 -13.16 30.84 21.54
CA LEU A 203 -13.79 30.66 22.82
C LEU A 203 -14.05 32.09 23.28
N GLU A 204 -15.19 32.62 22.87
CA GLU A 204 -15.69 33.90 23.32
C GLU A 204 -15.70 33.76 24.84
N PRO A 205 -14.85 34.51 25.56
CA PRO A 205 -14.82 34.41 27.00
C PRO A 205 -16.19 34.90 27.46
N ARG A 206 -17.09 33.96 27.80
CA ARG A 206 -18.36 34.28 28.45
C ARG A 206 -18.02 35.17 29.62
N GLY A 207 -18.40 36.45 29.47
CA GLY A 207 -18.12 37.48 30.44
C GLY A 207 -18.58 37.05 31.83
N GLY A 208 -17.72 37.27 32.81
CA GLY A 208 -18.10 36.96 34.19
C GLY A 208 -16.98 36.97 35.22
N SER A 209 -16.05 37.93 35.21
CA SER A 209 -15.41 38.33 36.48
C SER A 209 -14.77 39.71 36.37
N LYS A 210 -15.47 40.70 36.92
CA LYS A 210 -14.92 42.01 37.27
C LYS A 210 -13.99 41.86 38.48
N THR A 211 -12.77 41.34 38.33
CA THR A 211 -11.72 41.50 39.36
C THR A 211 -10.36 41.06 38.80
N ALA A 212 -9.67 41.94 38.07
CA ALA A 212 -8.24 41.80 37.81
C ALA A 212 -7.52 43.16 37.67
N ALA A 213 -8.10 44.22 38.24
CA ALA A 213 -7.47 45.53 38.32
C ALA A 213 -6.46 45.66 39.48
N GLN A 214 -5.95 44.55 40.04
CA GLN A 214 -5.21 44.59 41.32
C GLN A 214 -3.94 43.72 41.38
N ALA A 215 -3.33 43.38 40.24
CA ALA A 215 -2.06 42.64 40.22
C ALA A 215 -0.97 43.27 39.34
N GLN A 216 -1.01 44.60 39.15
CA GLN A 216 -0.01 45.33 38.36
C GLN A 216 0.69 46.46 39.17
N ARG A 217 0.71 46.35 40.51
CA ARG A 217 1.29 47.35 41.42
C ARG A 217 2.48 46.85 42.27
N TYR A 218 3.19 45.80 41.87
CA TYR A 218 4.31 45.25 42.66
C TYR A 218 5.60 44.90 41.89
N VAL A 219 5.86 45.51 40.73
CA VAL A 219 7.16 45.33 40.01
C VAL A 219 7.83 46.67 39.66
N LEU A 220 7.65 47.67 40.53
CA LEU A 220 8.47 48.90 40.50
C LEU A 220 8.79 49.32 41.94
N LYS A 221 9.74 48.61 42.55
CA LYS A 221 10.67 49.11 43.57
C LYS A 221 11.59 47.98 44.00
N GLN A 222 12.74 47.88 43.32
CA GLN A 222 14.08 47.73 43.90
C GLN A 222 15.11 47.87 42.80
#